data_AF-A0A2M8NFG2-F1
#
_entry.id   AF-A0A2M8NFG2-F1
#
_cell.length_a   1.000
_cell.length_b   1.000
_cell.length_c   1.000
_cell.angle_alpha   90.00
_cell.angle_beta   90.00
_cell.angle_gamma   90.00
#
_symmetry.space_group_name_H-M   'P 1'
#
loop_
_entity.id
_entity.type
_entity.pdbx_description
1 polymer ?
#
loop_
_entity_poly.entity_id
_entity_poly.type
_entity_poly.pdbx_seq_one_letter_code
_entity_poly.pdbx_strand_id
1 'polypeptide(L)'
;LNQLLPANSLRERAINQINALLEEYTEICNAVSILGEDTARISDAIVSYGERMSARLVAAALNQVGIESGAFDAGDFLITNDRFQSAVPIWEETQARVDSKLMPIVAKGITPVLTGFIGATLNGAITTLGRGGSDYSGSIFAAATNSDELIIWTDVDG
;
A
#
# COMPACT_ATOMS: atom_id res chain seq x y z
N LEU A 1 -14.80 10.29 4.90
CA LEU A 1 -13.82 11.31 5.33
C LEU A 1 -14.35 12.19 6.47
N ASN A 2 -15.46 12.92 6.31
CA ASN A 2 -16.07 13.74 7.39
C ASN A 2 -16.29 13.00 8.72
N GLN A 3 -16.68 11.72 8.66
CA GLN A 3 -16.96 10.90 9.84
C GLN A 3 -15.68 10.35 10.51
N LEU A 4 -14.57 10.27 9.78
CA LEU A 4 -13.30 9.71 10.26
C LEU A 4 -12.36 10.80 10.75
N LEU A 5 -12.40 11.97 10.12
CA LEU A 5 -11.49 13.09 10.36
C LEU A 5 -12.29 14.38 10.56
N PRO A 6 -12.22 15.03 11.74
CA PRO A 6 -12.78 16.35 11.94
C PRO A 6 -12.03 17.38 11.08
N ALA A 7 -12.60 18.58 10.93
CA ALA A 7 -11.97 19.66 10.17
C ALA A 7 -10.72 20.18 10.91
N ASN A 8 -9.55 19.62 10.57
CA ASN A 8 -8.26 19.97 11.14
C ASN A 8 -7.10 19.72 10.15
N SER A 9 -5.87 19.99 10.58
CA SER A 9 -4.67 19.85 9.75
C SER A 9 -4.36 18.40 9.33
N LEU A 10 -4.78 17.39 10.10
CA LEU A 10 -4.66 15.98 9.69
C LEU A 10 -5.53 15.70 8.48
N ARG A 11 -6.77 16.21 8.52
CA ARG A 11 -7.71 16.09 7.42
C ARG A 11 -7.23 16.79 6.16
N GLU A 12 -6.76 18.02 6.28
CA GLU A 12 -6.24 18.78 5.14
C GLU A 12 -5.05 18.07 4.49
N ARG A 13 -4.11 17.55 5.30
CA ARG A 13 -2.98 16.76 4.79
C ARG A 13 -3.44 15.50 4.05
N ALA A 14 -4.37 14.74 4.63
CA ALA A 14 -4.90 13.53 3.99
C ALA A 14 -5.60 13.85 2.67
N ILE A 15 -6.41 14.91 2.61
CA ILE A 15 -7.07 15.36 1.38
C ILE A 15 -6.04 15.74 0.32
N ASN A 16 -5.01 16.51 0.68
CA ASN A 16 -3.98 16.92 -0.27
C ASN A 16 -3.21 15.71 -0.84
N GLN A 17 -2.86 14.74 0.00
CA GLN A 17 -2.20 13.51 -0.44
C GLN A 17 -3.09 12.67 -1.36
N ILE A 18 -4.38 12.54 -1.04
CA ILE A 18 -5.34 11.79 -1.87
C ILE A 18 -5.60 12.51 -3.20
N ASN A 19 -5.71 13.83 -3.19
CA ASN A 19 -5.90 14.60 -4.42
C ASN A 19 -4.70 14.47 -5.36
N ALA A 20 -3.47 14.53 -4.84
CA ALA A 20 -2.28 14.29 -5.66
C ALA A 20 -2.30 12.89 -6.32
N LEU A 21 -2.71 11.85 -5.56
CA LEU A 21 -2.87 10.50 -6.12
C LEU A 21 -4.01 10.42 -7.16
N LEU A 22 -5.11 11.14 -6.96
CA LEU A 22 -6.21 11.19 -7.91
C LEU A 22 -5.83 11.91 -9.20
N GLU A 23 -4.99 12.95 -9.12
CA GLU A 23 -4.43 13.64 -10.27
C GLU A 23 -3.58 12.66 -11.09
N GLU A 24 -2.61 11.97 -10.48
CA GLU A 24 -1.80 10.96 -11.17
C GLU A 24 -2.65 9.83 -11.78
N TYR A 25 -3.63 9.31 -11.03
CA TYR A 25 -4.57 8.29 -11.50
C TYR A 25 -5.33 8.76 -12.76
N THR A 26 -5.79 10.01 -12.75
CA THR A 26 -6.52 10.62 -13.86
C THR A 26 -5.63 10.76 -15.09
N GLU A 27 -4.37 11.19 -14.91
CA GLU A 27 -3.39 11.29 -15.99
C GLU A 27 -3.14 9.94 -16.67
N ILE A 28 -2.95 8.87 -15.89
CA ILE A 28 -2.72 7.52 -16.43
C ILE A 28 -3.97 7.02 -17.16
N CYS A 29 -5.17 7.20 -16.59
CA CYS A 29 -6.42 6.83 -17.24
C CYS A 29 -6.62 7.56 -18.58
N ASN A 30 -6.29 8.85 -18.63
CA ASN A 30 -6.36 9.63 -19.86
C ASN A 30 -5.36 9.14 -20.90
N ALA A 31 -4.12 8.82 -20.49
CA ALA A 31 -3.11 8.26 -21.40
C ALA A 31 -3.57 6.93 -22.01
N VAL A 32 -4.13 6.01 -21.20
CA VAL A 32 -4.71 4.74 -21.68
C VAL A 32 -5.86 4.98 -22.66
N SER A 33 -6.75 5.92 -22.33
CA SER A 33 -7.89 6.28 -23.19
C SER A 33 -7.44 6.82 -24.56
N ILE A 34 -6.38 7.63 -24.59
CA ILE A 34 -5.81 8.20 -25.82
C ILE A 34 -5.08 7.14 -26.65
N LEU A 35 -4.27 6.30 -26.00
CA LEU A 35 -3.48 5.28 -26.69
C LEU A 35 -4.31 4.07 -27.14
N GLY A 36 -5.42 3.79 -26.45
CA GLY A 36 -6.27 2.63 -26.72
C GLY A 36 -5.65 1.30 -26.29
N GLU A 37 -4.61 1.33 -25.46
CA GLU A 37 -3.88 0.14 -25.00
C GLU A 37 -3.80 0.12 -23.47
N ASP A 38 -4.14 -1.04 -22.89
CA ASP A 38 -3.90 -1.35 -21.48
C ASP A 38 -2.98 -2.57 -21.37
N THR A 39 -1.77 -2.35 -20.85
CA THR A 39 -0.82 -3.44 -20.58
C THR A 39 -0.98 -3.88 -19.13
N ALA A 40 -0.63 -5.14 -18.82
CA ALA A 40 -0.72 -5.65 -17.44
C ALA A 40 0.02 -4.76 -16.41
N ARG A 41 1.14 -4.15 -16.81
CA ARG A 41 1.88 -3.18 -16.00
C ARG A 41 1.08 -1.90 -15.72
N ILE A 42 0.39 -1.37 -16.73
CA ILE A 42 -0.45 -0.16 -16.58
C ILE A 42 -1.66 -0.49 -15.70
N SER A 43 -2.30 -1.63 -15.95
CA SER A 43 -3.41 -2.14 -15.14
C SER A 43 -3.03 -2.24 -13.66
N ASP A 44 -1.88 -2.85 -13.34
CA ASP A 44 -1.35 -2.93 -11.96
C ASP A 44 -1.16 -1.54 -11.33
N ALA A 45 -0.61 -0.58 -12.08
CA ALA A 45 -0.46 0.80 -11.61
C ALA A 45 -1.81 1.46 -11.33
N ILE A 46 -2.78 1.35 -12.24
CA ILE A 46 -4.12 1.93 -12.10
C ILE A 46 -4.84 1.38 -10.86
N VAL A 47 -4.87 0.06 -10.69
CA VAL A 47 -5.59 -0.56 -9.57
C VAL A 47 -4.93 -0.30 -8.22
N SER A 48 -3.61 -0.04 -8.20
CA SER A 48 -2.88 0.26 -6.95
C SER A 48 -3.34 1.51 -6.23
N TYR A 49 -3.91 2.48 -6.96
CA TYR A 49 -4.30 3.77 -6.41
C TYR A 49 -5.35 3.65 -5.30
N GLY A 50 -6.24 2.64 -5.37
CA GLY A 50 -7.22 2.37 -4.31
C GLY A 50 -6.56 2.13 -2.95
N GLU A 51 -5.60 1.20 -2.92
CA GLU A 51 -4.84 0.84 -1.72
C GLU A 51 -4.00 2.04 -1.24
N ARG A 52 -3.29 2.73 -2.14
CA ARG A 52 -2.45 3.90 -1.82
C ARG A 52 -3.27 5.02 -1.17
N MET A 53 -4.45 5.33 -1.68
CA MET A 53 -5.35 6.32 -1.09
C MET A 53 -5.90 5.86 0.27
N SER A 54 -6.31 4.59 0.37
CA SER A 54 -6.89 4.05 1.60
C SER A 54 -5.88 4.03 2.76
N ALA A 55 -4.63 3.65 2.52
CA ALA A 55 -3.57 3.62 3.52
C ALA A 55 -3.33 5.01 4.14
N ARG A 56 -3.35 6.07 3.31
CA ARG A 56 -3.22 7.46 3.77
C ARG A 56 -4.39 7.91 4.62
N LEU A 57 -5.61 7.49 4.26
CA LEU A 57 -6.80 7.77 5.05
C LEU A 57 -6.76 7.06 6.42
N VAL A 58 -6.37 5.79 6.45
CA VAL A 58 -6.26 4.99 7.69
C VAL A 58 -5.19 5.56 8.60
N ALA A 59 -3.99 5.88 8.08
CA ALA A 59 -2.93 6.51 8.87
C ALA A 59 -3.40 7.86 9.47
N ALA A 60 -4.11 8.68 8.70
CA ALA A 60 -4.67 9.92 9.24
C ALA A 60 -5.68 9.67 10.36
N ALA A 61 -6.54 8.65 10.23
CA ALA A 61 -7.53 8.28 11.24
C ALA A 61 -6.88 7.75 12.53
N LEU A 62 -5.81 6.95 12.41
CA LEU A 62 -5.01 6.49 13.56
C LEU A 62 -4.36 7.68 14.29
N ASN A 63 -3.74 8.59 13.56
CA ASN A 63 -3.17 9.82 14.14
C ASN A 63 -4.24 10.67 14.84
N GLN A 64 -5.47 10.72 14.29
CA GLN A 64 -6.58 11.47 14.88
C GLN A 64 -6.99 10.93 16.26
N VAL A 65 -6.81 9.63 16.52
CA VAL A 65 -7.10 9.00 17.82
C VAL A 65 -5.86 8.87 18.71
N GLY A 66 -4.75 9.53 18.35
CA GLY A 66 -3.52 9.59 19.15
C GLY A 66 -2.52 8.46 18.90
N ILE A 67 -2.70 7.66 17.83
CA ILE A 67 -1.75 6.62 17.44
C ILE A 67 -0.81 7.19 16.38
N GLU A 68 0.46 7.41 16.77
CA GLU A 68 1.50 7.87 15.85
C GLU A 68 1.68 6.84 14.72
N SER A 69 1.35 7.25 13.50
CA SER A 69 1.29 6.35 12.35
C SER A 69 1.70 7.04 11.06
N GLY A 70 2.20 6.25 10.11
CA GLY A 70 2.56 6.71 8.76
C GLY A 70 2.01 5.77 7.69
N ALA A 71 1.60 6.33 6.56
CA ALA A 71 1.21 5.54 5.38
C ALA A 71 2.41 5.29 4.49
N PHE A 72 2.62 4.04 4.08
CA PHE A 72 3.73 3.63 3.22
C PHE A 72 3.23 2.72 2.10
N ASP A 73 3.78 2.92 0.90
CA ASP A 73 3.44 2.08 -0.24
C ASP A 73 4.28 0.79 -0.14
N ALA A 74 3.63 -0.37 -0.17
CA ALA A 74 4.26 -1.66 0.10
C ALA A 74 5.39 -1.98 -0.89
N GLY A 75 5.37 -1.42 -2.10
CA GLY A 75 6.46 -1.55 -3.07
C GLY A 75 7.83 -1.06 -2.58
N ASP A 76 7.88 -0.22 -1.53
CA ASP A 76 9.14 0.17 -0.89
C ASP A 76 9.81 -0.95 -0.10
N PHE A 77 9.05 -2.01 0.22
CA PHE A 77 9.43 -3.14 1.06
C PHE A 77 9.23 -4.50 0.37
N LEU A 78 8.04 -4.76 -0.17
CA LEU A 78 7.65 -5.98 -0.86
C LEU A 78 8.08 -5.94 -2.32
N ILE A 79 9.11 -6.73 -2.62
CA ILE A 79 9.66 -6.84 -3.97
C ILE A 79 9.18 -8.11 -4.62
N THR A 80 8.80 -8.01 -5.89
CA THR A 80 8.27 -9.11 -6.68
C THR A 80 9.04 -9.27 -7.99
N ASN A 81 8.80 -10.40 -8.67
CA ASN A 81 9.10 -10.49 -10.09
C ASN A 81 8.18 -9.58 -10.92
N ASP A 82 8.39 -9.55 -12.24
CA ASP A 82 7.65 -8.75 -13.22
C ASP A 82 6.45 -9.49 -13.83
N ARG A 83 5.94 -10.53 -13.14
CA ARG A 83 4.69 -11.20 -13.51
C ARG A 83 3.50 -10.36 -13.05
N PHE A 84 3.28 -9.21 -13.68
CA PHE A 84 2.17 -8.30 -13.40
C PHE A 84 0.82 -9.05 -13.28
N GLN A 85 -0.09 -8.53 -12.46
CA GLN A 85 -1.40 -9.11 -12.11
C GLN A 85 -1.36 -10.38 -11.23
N SER A 86 -0.20 -11.02 -11.05
CA SER A 86 -0.03 -12.22 -10.21
C SER A 86 1.44 -12.38 -9.81
N ALA A 87 2.02 -11.29 -9.31
CA ALA A 87 3.44 -11.20 -9.05
C ALA A 87 3.84 -12.04 -7.84
N VAL A 88 5.03 -12.64 -7.91
CA VAL A 88 5.55 -13.51 -6.85
C VAL A 88 6.60 -12.75 -6.05
N PRO A 89 6.49 -12.69 -4.71
CA PRO A 89 7.51 -12.07 -3.86
C PRO A 89 8.89 -12.69 -4.06
N ILE A 90 9.90 -11.83 -4.13
CA ILE A 90 11.32 -12.18 -4.04
C ILE A 90 11.71 -12.02 -2.58
N TRP A 91 11.81 -13.14 -1.86
CA TRP A 91 11.89 -13.12 -0.40
C TRP A 91 13.15 -12.44 0.13
N GLU A 92 14.30 -12.74 -0.48
CA GLU A 92 15.58 -12.14 -0.09
C GLU A 92 15.55 -10.60 -0.17
N GLU A 93 15.04 -10.07 -1.29
CA GLU A 93 14.92 -8.63 -1.54
C GLU A 93 13.88 -7.96 -0.63
N THR A 94 12.81 -8.70 -0.30
CA THR A 94 11.75 -8.23 0.60
C THR A 94 12.26 -8.17 2.03
N GLN A 95 12.88 -9.24 2.53
CA GLN A 95 13.45 -9.30 3.88
C GLN A 95 14.49 -8.20 4.08
N ALA A 96 15.40 -8.03 3.12
CA ALA A 96 16.44 -7.00 3.20
C ALA A 96 15.85 -5.57 3.31
N ARG A 97 14.77 -5.27 2.59
CA ARG A 97 14.10 -3.96 2.68
C ARG A 97 13.25 -3.81 3.93
N VAL A 98 12.61 -4.88 4.41
CA VAL A 98 11.89 -4.87 5.69
C VAL A 98 12.86 -4.57 6.82
N ASP A 99 13.99 -5.26 6.89
CA ASP A 99 14.99 -5.09 7.95
C ASP A 99 15.64 -3.70 7.90
N SER A 100 15.97 -3.21 6.70
CA SER A 100 16.69 -1.94 6.55
C SER A 100 15.82 -0.69 6.53
N LYS A 101 14.52 -0.81 6.22
CA LYS A 101 13.62 0.34 6.08
C LYS A 101 12.39 0.29 6.99
N LEU A 102 11.68 -0.83 7.03
CA LEU A 102 10.42 -0.95 7.79
C LEU A 102 10.69 -1.08 9.29
N MET A 103 11.59 -1.99 9.70
CA MET A 103 11.89 -2.22 11.12
C MET A 103 12.43 -0.97 11.84
N PRO A 104 13.26 -0.12 11.23
CA PRO A 104 13.64 1.17 11.82
C PRO A 104 12.48 2.14 12.06
N ILE A 105 11.40 2.07 11.27
CA ILE A 105 10.18 2.86 11.49
C ILE A 105 9.43 2.33 12.72
N VAL A 106 9.24 1.01 12.77
CA VAL A 106 8.60 0.33 13.91
C VAL A 106 9.38 0.58 15.21
N ALA A 107 10.72 0.50 15.16
CA ALA A 107 11.60 0.75 16.31
C ALA A 107 11.51 2.18 16.86
N LYS A 108 11.03 3.15 16.07
CA LYS A 108 10.74 4.52 16.53
C LYS A 108 9.37 4.66 17.20
N GLY A 109 8.59 3.59 17.29
CA GLY A 109 7.23 3.61 17.84
C GLY A 109 6.17 4.06 16.84
N ILE A 110 6.52 4.23 15.56
CA ILE A 110 5.58 4.63 14.51
C ILE A 110 4.85 3.38 14.02
N THR A 111 3.51 3.41 14.03
CA THR A 111 2.66 2.35 13.47
C THR A 111 2.62 2.46 11.93
N PRO A 112 3.19 1.51 11.17
CA PRO A 112 3.16 1.56 9.72
C PRO A 112 1.79 1.11 9.19
N VAL A 113 1.17 1.91 8.33
CA VAL A 113 0.02 1.53 7.53
C VAL A 113 0.51 1.24 6.12
N LEU A 114 0.67 -0.04 5.81
CA LEU A 114 1.16 -0.50 4.51
C LEU A 114 -0.03 -0.75 3.58
N THR A 115 0.12 -0.40 2.29
CA THR A 115 -0.85 -0.80 1.27
C THR A 115 -0.90 -2.33 1.16
N GLY A 116 -2.10 -2.92 1.10
CA GLY A 116 -2.26 -4.33 0.74
C GLY A 116 -2.16 -4.55 -0.77
N PHE A 117 -2.21 -5.83 -1.20
CA PHE A 117 -2.37 -6.27 -2.59
C PHE A 117 -1.24 -5.93 -3.58
N ILE A 118 -0.42 -4.92 -3.29
CA ILE A 118 0.58 -4.37 -4.20
C ILE A 118 2.02 -4.61 -3.72
N GLY A 119 2.94 -4.68 -4.66
CA GLY A 119 4.38 -4.69 -4.45
C GLY A 119 5.08 -3.90 -5.54
N ALA A 120 6.39 -4.09 -5.69
CA ALA A 120 7.13 -3.53 -6.81
C ALA A 120 8.19 -4.50 -7.35
N THR A 121 8.47 -4.40 -8.65
CA THR A 121 9.69 -4.99 -9.23
C THR A 121 10.94 -4.34 -8.64
N LEU A 122 12.12 -4.96 -8.82
CA LEU A 122 13.40 -4.33 -8.43
C LEU A 122 13.60 -2.94 -9.05
N ASN A 123 13.05 -2.72 -10.25
CA ASN A 123 13.14 -1.45 -10.97
C ASN A 123 12.05 -0.44 -10.56
N GLY A 124 11.25 -0.74 -9.53
CA GLY A 124 10.24 0.16 -8.99
C GLY A 124 8.91 0.18 -9.74
N ALA A 125 8.70 -0.69 -10.73
CA ALA A 125 7.38 -0.83 -11.36
C ALA A 125 6.40 -1.48 -10.39
N ILE A 126 5.24 -0.85 -10.18
CA ILE A 126 4.16 -1.39 -9.34
C ILE A 126 3.68 -2.73 -9.90
N THR A 127 3.47 -3.68 -9.00
CA THR A 127 2.91 -5.00 -9.31
C THR A 127 1.75 -5.30 -8.37
N THR A 128 0.86 -6.20 -8.78
CA THR A 128 -0.19 -6.74 -7.92
C THR A 128 -0.01 -8.24 -7.69
N LEU A 129 -0.44 -8.70 -6.51
CA LEU A 129 -0.28 -10.09 -6.07
C LEU A 129 -1.40 -11.02 -6.59
N GLY A 130 -2.39 -10.48 -7.30
CA GLY A 130 -3.58 -11.21 -7.73
C GLY A 130 -4.70 -11.26 -6.68
N ARG A 131 -5.72 -12.08 -6.93
CA ARG A 131 -6.92 -12.17 -6.08
C ARG A 131 -6.56 -12.60 -4.65
N GLY A 132 -7.17 -11.95 -3.65
CA GLY A 132 -6.85 -12.19 -2.24
C GLY A 132 -5.51 -11.57 -1.80
N GLY A 133 -4.96 -10.67 -2.62
CA GLY A 133 -3.61 -10.14 -2.40
C GLY A 133 -3.43 -9.36 -1.10
N SER A 134 -4.48 -8.76 -0.51
CA SER A 134 -4.33 -8.05 0.77
C SER A 134 -4.10 -9.00 1.95
N ASP A 135 -4.80 -10.13 2.03
CA ASP A 135 -4.54 -11.18 3.02
C ASP A 135 -3.15 -11.79 2.82
N TYR A 136 -2.76 -11.95 1.56
CA TYR A 136 -1.42 -12.43 1.21
C TYR A 136 -0.34 -11.42 1.62
N SER A 137 -0.53 -10.11 1.38
CA SER A 137 0.35 -9.05 1.87
C SER A 137 0.51 -9.11 3.38
N GLY A 138 -0.59 -9.27 4.12
CA GLY A 138 -0.56 -9.43 5.58
C GLY A 138 0.31 -10.62 6.01
N SER A 139 0.14 -11.77 5.34
CA SER A 139 0.94 -12.97 5.58
C SER A 139 2.43 -12.79 5.28
N ILE A 140 2.75 -12.12 4.16
CA ILE A 140 4.14 -11.80 3.77
C ILE A 140 4.78 -10.92 4.83
N PHE A 141 4.14 -9.80 5.21
CA PHE A 141 4.73 -8.89 6.17
C PHE A 141 4.83 -9.51 7.56
N ALA A 142 3.83 -10.27 8.01
CA ALA A 142 3.90 -11.00 9.27
C ALA A 142 5.10 -11.98 9.30
N ALA A 143 5.33 -12.71 8.22
CA ALA A 143 6.50 -13.58 8.11
C ALA A 143 7.82 -12.77 8.07
N ALA A 144 7.85 -11.63 7.36
CA ALA A 144 9.07 -10.84 7.17
C ALA A 144 9.49 -10.10 8.45
N THR A 145 8.52 -9.71 9.28
CA THR A 145 8.76 -9.06 10.57
C THR A 145 8.86 -10.06 11.72
N ASN A 146 8.74 -11.37 11.44
CA ASN A 146 8.67 -12.43 12.45
C ASN A 146 7.61 -12.11 13.53
N SER A 147 6.42 -11.72 13.08
CA SER A 147 5.30 -11.40 13.96
C SER A 147 4.78 -12.64 14.69
N ASP A 148 4.39 -12.45 15.96
CA ASP A 148 3.78 -13.52 16.76
C ASP A 148 2.39 -13.92 16.25
N GLU A 149 1.67 -12.98 15.61
CA GLU A 149 0.30 -13.19 15.12
C GLU A 149 0.01 -12.38 13.85
N LEU A 150 -0.90 -12.91 13.02
CA LEU A 150 -1.56 -12.21 11.93
C LEU A 150 -3.07 -12.19 12.19
N ILE A 151 -3.66 -11.00 12.25
CA ILE A 151 -5.11 -10.81 12.42
C ILE A 151 -5.70 -10.34 11.11
N ILE A 152 -6.64 -11.11 10.56
CA ILE A 152 -7.41 -10.74 9.38
C ILE A 152 -8.78 -10.22 9.83
N TRP A 153 -9.01 -8.92 9.62
CA TRP A 153 -10.29 -8.28 9.88
C TRP A 153 -11.16 -8.36 8.63
N THR A 154 -12.30 -9.05 8.74
CA THR A 154 -13.26 -9.25 7.65
C THR A 154 -14.68 -8.91 8.10
N ASP A 155 -15.64 -8.96 7.18
CA ASP A 155 -17.06 -8.60 7.42
C ASP A 155 -17.93 -9.77 7.90
N VAL A 156 -17.32 -10.93 8.11
CA VAL A 156 -17.94 -12.13 8.66
C VAL A 156 -17.20 -12.58 9.94
N ASP A 157 -17.95 -13.13 10.88
CA ASP A 157 -17.35 -13.81 12.03
C ASP A 157 -16.70 -15.11 11.52
N GLY A 158 -15.37 -15.17 11.64
CA GLY A 158 -14.53 -16.30 11.22
C GLY A 158 -14.52 -17.46 12.22
#